data_AF-A0A944TEL1-F1
#
_entry.id   AF-A0A944TEL1-F1
#
_cell.length_a   1.000
_cell.length_b   1.000
_cell.length_c   1.000
_cell.angle_alpha   90.00
_cell.angle_beta   90.00
_cell.angle_gamma   90.00
#
_symmetry.space_group_name_H-M   'P 1'
#
loop_
_entity.id
_entity.type
_entity.pdbx_description
1 polymer ?
#
loop_
_entity_poly.entity_id
_entity_poly.type
_entity_poly.pdbx_seq_one_letter_code
_entity_poly.pdbx_strand_id
1 'polypeptide(L)'
;MESDLLTAREKAAVLWAEHVTRNTARERDDIFEAVRLEFSEEEVVELTMISGLFNFFNRFMDSLHIPIEPQDEVNKIKKSVRLEPEKLHAYLHAMLGEWPEDFPEPAPD
;
A
#
# COMPACT_ATOMS: atom_id res chain seq x y z
N MET A 1 -8.78 7.08 -23.99
CA MET A 1 -7.99 8.04 -23.19
C MET A 1 -6.91 8.61 -24.09
N GLU A 2 -7.10 9.84 -24.56
CA GLU A 2 -6.27 10.51 -25.58
C GLU A 2 -5.25 11.44 -24.87
N SER A 3 -4.34 10.87 -24.08
CA SER A 3 -3.27 11.65 -23.42
C SER A 3 -1.93 11.39 -24.09
N ASP A 4 -1.28 12.41 -24.62
CA ASP A 4 0.05 12.26 -25.22
C ASP A 4 1.17 12.15 -24.16
N LEU A 5 0.84 12.40 -22.89
CA LEU A 5 1.79 12.32 -21.77
C LEU A 5 1.96 10.90 -21.21
N LEU A 6 1.05 9.98 -21.57
CA LEU A 6 1.07 8.61 -21.07
C LEU A 6 1.48 7.64 -22.18
N THR A 7 2.35 6.71 -21.83
CA THR A 7 2.65 5.54 -22.66
C THR A 7 1.43 4.64 -22.84
N ALA A 8 1.47 3.72 -23.81
CA ALA A 8 0.38 2.77 -24.02
C ALA A 8 0.10 1.93 -22.75
N ARG A 9 1.17 1.43 -22.12
CA ARG A 9 1.11 0.70 -20.85
C ARG A 9 0.50 1.51 -19.71
N GLU A 10 0.87 2.78 -19.53
CA GLU A 10 0.27 3.64 -18.50
C GLU A 10 -1.21 3.92 -18.77
N LYS A 11 -1.60 4.12 -20.03
CA LYS A 11 -3.01 4.28 -20.41
C LYS A 11 -3.82 3.04 -20.09
N ALA A 12 -3.28 1.86 -20.41
CA ALA A 12 -3.91 0.58 -20.08
C ALA A 12 -4.06 0.42 -18.55
N ALA A 13 -3.05 0.79 -17.76
CA ALA A 13 -3.14 0.76 -16.31
C ALA A 13 -4.26 1.66 -15.76
N VAL A 14 -4.32 2.92 -16.18
CA VAL A 14 -5.35 3.87 -15.73
C VAL A 14 -6.74 3.42 -16.18
N LEU A 15 -6.87 2.92 -17.42
CA LEU A 15 -8.11 2.38 -17.95
C LEU A 15 -8.61 1.17 -17.12
N TRP A 16 -7.72 0.23 -16.79
CA TRP A 16 -8.06 -0.90 -15.94
C TRP A 16 -8.48 -0.45 -14.54
N ALA A 17 -7.70 0.43 -13.92
CA ALA A 17 -7.98 0.97 -12.58
C ALA A 17 -9.34 1.67 -12.53
N GLU A 18 -9.73 2.41 -13.57
CA GLU A 18 -11.06 3.03 -13.70
C GLU A 18 -12.17 1.98 -13.68
N HIS A 19 -12.03 0.92 -14.48
CA HIS A 19 -13.03 -0.15 -14.57
C HIS A 19 -13.14 -0.98 -13.29
N VAL A 20 -12.01 -1.27 -12.62
CA VAL A 20 -12.00 -1.93 -11.31
C VAL A 20 -12.67 -1.04 -10.26
N THR A 21 -12.36 0.26 -10.25
CA THR A 21 -12.95 1.24 -9.32
C THR A 21 -14.45 1.38 -9.48
N ARG A 22 -14.92 1.43 -10.73
CA ARG A 22 -16.36 1.48 -11.05
C ARG A 22 -17.04 0.11 -10.93
N ASN A 23 -16.29 -0.95 -10.61
CA ASN A 23 -16.76 -2.33 -10.54
C ASN A 23 -17.46 -2.80 -11.84
N THR A 24 -16.89 -2.43 -12.99
CA THR A 24 -17.39 -2.79 -14.33
C THR A 24 -16.46 -3.72 -15.09
N ALA A 25 -15.26 -3.98 -14.56
CA ALA A 25 -14.24 -4.81 -15.21
C ALA A 25 -14.74 -6.22 -15.61
N ARG A 26 -15.63 -6.82 -14.80
CA ARG A 26 -16.22 -8.14 -15.06
C ARG A 26 -16.99 -8.23 -16.38
N GLU A 27 -17.57 -7.12 -16.84
CA GLU A 27 -18.42 -7.07 -18.03
C GLU A 27 -17.65 -6.58 -19.26
N ARG A 28 -16.35 -6.32 -19.14
CA ARG A 28 -15.52 -5.62 -20.13
C ARG A 28 -14.31 -6.45 -20.52
N ASP A 29 -14.58 -7.61 -21.14
CA ASP A 29 -13.55 -8.48 -21.70
C ASP A 29 -12.68 -7.74 -22.72
N ASP A 30 -13.26 -6.83 -23.50
CA ASP A 30 -12.54 -5.97 -24.45
C ASP A 30 -11.46 -5.11 -23.77
N ILE A 31 -11.73 -4.63 -22.56
CA ILE A 31 -10.77 -3.86 -21.75
C ILE A 31 -9.72 -4.79 -21.16
N PHE A 32 -10.12 -5.96 -20.65
CA PHE A 32 -9.18 -6.94 -20.11
C PHE A 32 -8.16 -7.38 -21.18
N GLU A 33 -8.62 -7.67 -22.40
CA GLU A 33 -7.75 -8.01 -23.52
C GLU A 33 -6.83 -6.85 -23.91
N ALA A 34 -7.34 -5.61 -23.95
CA ALA A 34 -6.51 -4.44 -24.22
C ALA A 34 -5.40 -4.25 -23.19
N VAL A 35 -5.67 -4.55 -21.91
CA VAL A 35 -4.68 -4.47 -20.82
C VAL A 35 -3.65 -5.59 -20.95
N ARG A 36 -4.07 -6.81 -21.30
CA ARG A 36 -3.16 -7.96 -21.53
C ARG A 36 -2.19 -7.78 -22.69
N LEU A 37 -2.44 -6.85 -23.62
CA LEU A 37 -1.46 -6.49 -24.65
C LEU A 37 -0.24 -5.79 -24.06
N GLU A 38 -0.42 -5.07 -22.95
CA GLU A 38 0.62 -4.25 -22.33
C GLU A 38 1.18 -4.87 -21.04
N PHE A 39 0.49 -5.84 -20.42
CA PHE A 39 0.82 -6.45 -19.13
C PHE A 39 0.82 -7.98 -19.18
N SER A 40 1.70 -8.63 -18.40
CA SER A 40 1.63 -10.09 -18.18
C SER A 40 0.45 -10.46 -17.27
N GLU A 41 0.11 -11.75 -17.19
CA GLU A 41 -0.97 -12.21 -16.32
C GLU A 41 -0.70 -11.89 -14.84
N GLU A 42 0.53 -12.07 -14.38
CA GLU A 42 0.96 -11.73 -13.02
C GLU A 42 0.84 -10.23 -12.76
N GLU A 43 1.29 -9.40 -13.71
CA GLU A 43 1.20 -7.95 -13.57
C GLU A 43 -0.26 -7.47 -13.54
N VAL A 44 -1.18 -8.11 -14.28
CA VAL A 44 -2.61 -7.79 -14.22
C VAL A 44 -3.21 -8.15 -12.86
N VAL A 45 -2.77 -9.26 -12.25
CA VAL A 45 -3.16 -9.62 -10.87
C VAL A 45 -2.68 -8.54 -9.89
N GLU A 46 -1.41 -8.12 -9.98
CA GLU A 46 -0.84 -7.07 -9.14
C GLU A 46 -1.56 -5.72 -9.33
N LEU A 47 -1.80 -5.32 -10.58
CA LEU A 47 -2.50 -4.09 -10.92
C LEU A 47 -3.93 -4.09 -10.36
N THR A 48 -4.62 -5.22 -10.46
CA THR A 48 -5.99 -5.40 -9.92
C THR A 48 -5.98 -5.33 -8.40
N MET A 49 -5.00 -5.98 -7.75
CA MET A 49 -4.85 -5.97 -6.30
C MET A 49 -4.60 -4.55 -5.76
N ILE A 50 -3.69 -3.79 -6.37
CA ILE A 50 -3.42 -2.39 -5.97
C ILE A 50 -4.68 -1.54 -6.14
N SER A 51 -5.35 -1.65 -7.29
CA SER A 51 -6.60 -0.93 -7.56
C SER A 51 -7.66 -1.27 -6.50
N GLY A 52 -7.86 -2.56 -6.21
CA GLY A 52 -8.80 -3.03 -5.20
C GLY A 52 -8.47 -2.55 -3.79
N LEU A 53 -7.19 -2.56 -3.40
CA LEU A 53 -6.73 -2.11 -2.09
C LEU A 53 -7.02 -0.61 -1.86
N PHE A 54 -6.71 0.24 -2.84
CA PHE A 54 -7.05 1.67 -2.74
C PHE A 54 -8.56 1.91 -2.74
N ASN A 55 -9.32 1.13 -3.52
CA ASN A 55 -10.78 1.21 -3.50
C ASN A 55 -11.37 0.82 -2.13
N PHE A 56 -10.78 -0.16 -1.45
CA PHE A 56 -11.14 -0.49 -0.08
C PHE A 56 -10.86 0.68 0.88
N PHE A 57 -9.64 1.24 0.87
CA PHE A 57 -9.29 2.34 1.75
C PHE A 57 -10.14 3.58 1.52
N ASN A 58 -10.35 3.98 0.26
CA ASN A 58 -11.22 5.10 -0.07
C ASN A 58 -12.61 4.92 0.54
N ARG A 59 -13.24 3.76 0.31
CA ARG A 59 -14.56 3.44 0.88
C ARG A 59 -14.56 3.40 2.40
N PHE A 60 -13.55 2.80 3.01
CA PHE A 60 -13.43 2.66 4.46
C PHE A 60 -13.29 4.02 5.13
N MET A 61 -12.37 4.85 4.65
CA MET A 61 -12.10 6.19 5.17
C MET A 61 -13.29 7.12 4.97
N ASP A 62 -13.88 7.11 3.76
CA ASP A 62 -15.05 7.94 3.45
C ASP A 62 -16.27 7.57 4.31
N SER A 63 -16.56 6.27 4.47
CA SER A 63 -17.71 5.80 5.26
C SER A 63 -17.60 6.13 6.74
N LEU A 64 -16.37 6.23 7.24
CA LEU A 64 -16.08 6.60 8.63
C LEU A 64 -15.86 8.11 8.79
N HIS A 65 -15.99 8.89 7.72
CA HIS A 65 -15.73 10.34 7.71
C HIS A 65 -14.37 10.70 8.31
N ILE A 66 -13.34 9.88 8.04
CA ILE A 66 -12.01 10.11 8.59
C ILE A 66 -11.45 11.40 7.95
N PRO A 67 -11.07 12.41 8.75
CA PRO A 67 -10.53 13.65 8.21
C PRO A 67 -9.19 13.40 7.53
N ILE A 68 -8.91 14.18 6.48
CA ILE A 68 -7.58 14.21 5.87
C ILE A 68 -6.61 14.78 6.90
N GLU A 69 -5.49 14.07 7.09
CA GLU A 69 -4.42 14.50 7.97
C GLU A 69 -3.91 15.89 7.54
N PRO A 70 -3.80 16.86 8.47
CA PRO A 70 -3.21 18.15 8.17
C PRO A 70 -1.82 18.00 7.54
N GLN A 71 -1.53 18.79 6.50
CA GLN A 71 -0.28 18.65 5.74
C GLN A 71 0.96 18.83 6.63
N ASP A 72 0.87 19.66 7.67
CA ASP A 72 1.93 19.86 8.66
C ASP A 72 2.21 18.60 9.50
N GLU A 73 1.20 17.77 9.79
CA GLU A 73 1.39 16.46 10.42
C GLU A 73 2.00 15.45 9.44
N VAL A 74 1.53 15.41 8.18
CA VAL A 74 2.11 14.55 7.13
C VAL A 74 3.59 14.87 6.91
N ASN A 75 3.97 16.16 6.94
CA ASN A 75 5.35 16.59 6.79
C ASN A 75 6.27 16.11 7.93
N LYS A 76 5.71 15.71 9.08
CA LYS A 76 6.49 15.11 10.19
C LYS A 76 6.83 13.65 9.93
N ILE A 77 6.18 12.99 8.96
CA ILE A 77 6.52 11.62 8.54
C ILE A 77 7.93 11.65 7.97
N LYS A 78 8.90 11.25 8.79
CA LYS A 78 10.30 11.13 8.37
C LYS A 78 10.42 9.90 7.47
N LYS A 79 11.28 9.97 6.44
CA LYS A 79 11.74 8.78 5.71
C LYS A 79 12.11 7.70 6.72
N SER A 80 11.74 6.45 6.45
CA SER A 80 12.07 5.29 7.28
C SER A 80 13.43 5.48 7.92
N VAL A 81 13.46 5.51 9.26
CA VAL A 81 14.65 5.84 10.03
C VAL A 81 15.77 4.95 9.49
N ARG A 82 16.79 5.56 8.86
CA ARG A 82 18.02 4.82 8.57
C ARG A 82 18.53 4.40 9.94
N LEU A 83 18.42 3.12 10.25
CA LEU A 83 18.90 2.56 11.51
C LEU A 83 20.39 2.89 11.60
N GLU A 84 20.74 3.74 12.56
CA GLU A 84 22.14 4.07 12.84
C GLU A 84 22.75 2.88 13.60
N PRO A 85 23.74 2.17 13.01
CA PRO A 85 24.24 0.92 13.59
C PRO A 85 24.73 1.08 15.03
N GLU A 86 25.40 2.19 15.34
CA GLU A 86 25.89 2.48 16.70
C GLU A 86 24.77 2.69 17.71
N LYS A 87 23.68 3.36 17.32
CA LYS A 87 22.52 3.55 18.21
C LYS A 87 21.79 2.24 18.45
N LEU A 88 21.65 1.42 17.41
CA LEU A 88 21.06 0.09 17.53
C LEU A 88 21.93 -0.81 18.42
N HIS A 89 23.23 -0.80 18.22
CA HIS A 89 24.19 -1.57 19.02
C HIS A 89 24.15 -1.15 20.50
N ALA A 90 24.18 0.15 20.79
CA ALA A 90 24.08 0.67 22.15
C ALA A 90 22.73 0.30 22.82
N TYR A 91 21.63 0.40 22.08
CA TYR A 91 20.31 0.00 22.57
C TYR A 91 20.25 -1.49 22.90
N LEU A 92 20.73 -2.35 21.99
CA LEU A 92 20.75 -3.80 22.21
C LEU A 92 21.65 -4.18 23.39
N HIS A 93 22.79 -3.52 23.56
CA HIS A 93 23.65 -3.72 24.73
C HIS A 93 22.97 -3.31 26.04
N ALA A 94 22.28 -2.17 26.06
CA ALA A 94 21.53 -1.73 27.23
C ALA A 94 20.40 -2.72 27.56
N MET A 95 19.66 -3.15 26.54
CA MET A 95 18.57 -4.13 26.67
C MET A 95 19.08 -5.48 27.18
N LEU A 96 20.23 -5.96 26.68
CA LEU A 96 20.87 -7.19 27.16
C LEU A 96 21.39 -7.05 28.60
N GLY A 97 21.86 -5.86 28.98
CA GLY A 97 22.31 -5.59 30.35
C GLY A 97 21.19 -5.62 31.39
N GLU A 98 19.97 -5.27 30.98
CA GLU A 98 18.76 -5.34 31.82
C GLU A 98 17.92 -6.59 31.55
N TRP A 99 18.43 -7.54 30.76
CA TRP A 99 17.68 -8.74 30.36
C TRP A 99 17.47 -9.65 31.57
N PRO A 100 16.23 -9.91 32.01
CA PRO A 100 15.98 -10.76 33.16
C PRO A 100 16.28 -12.22 32.81
N GLU A 101 16.81 -12.98 33.77
CA GLU A 101 17.00 -14.42 33.58
C GLU A 101 15.65 -15.17 33.59
N ASP A 102 14.72 -14.70 34.43
CA ASP A 102 13.37 -15.24 34.52
C ASP A 102 12.33 -14.17 34.14
N PHE A 103 11.48 -14.50 33.18
CA PHE A 103 10.33 -13.70 32.85
C PHE A 103 9.17 -14.03 33.79
N PRO A 104 8.36 -13.04 34.20
CA PRO A 104 7.21 -13.31 35.06
C PRO A 104 6.24 -14.26 34.36
N GLU A 105 5.80 -15.29 35.07
CA GLU A 105 4.72 -16.15 34.58
C GLU A 105 3.43 -15.32 34.43
N PRO A 106 2.64 -15.54 33.36
CA PRO A 106 1.34 -14.90 33.25
C PRO A 106 0.51 -15.20 34.49
N ALA A 107 -0.26 -14.20 34.95
CA ALA A 107 -1.17 -14.42 36.07
C ALA A 107 -2.12 -15.60 35.74
N PRO A 108 -2.41 -16.49 36.71
CA PRO A 108 -3.35 -17.59 36.47
C PRO A 108 -4.74 -17.02 36.12
N ASP A 109 -5.40 -17.68 35.16
CA ASP A 109 -6.74 -17.35 34.66
C ASP A 109 -7.82 -17.29 35.75
#